data_AF-A0A4R5DDN7-F1
#
_entry.id   AF-A0A4R5DDN7-F1
#
_cell.length_a   1.000
_cell.length_b   1.000
_cell.length_c   1.000
_cell.angle_alpha   90.00
_cell.angle_beta   90.00
_cell.angle_gamma   90.00
#
_symmetry.space_group_name_H-M   'P 1'
#
loop_
_entity.id
_entity.type
_entity.pdbx_description
1 polymer ?
#
loop_
_entity_poly.entity_id
_entity_poly.type
_entity_poly.pdbx_seq_one_letter_code
_entity_poly.pdbx_strand_id
1 'polypeptide(L)'
;MEFTNRIELTSLKEAAEKIKAEIAQIVIGQQSTIEYILTALLADGHILLEGVPGVAKTLIAKVIAKTIDVDFGRIQFTPDLMPTDVLGTSLYNTKSTEFEFRQGPVFANIVLVDEVNRAPAKTQSALFEVMEERQVTVDGTTYPMSEPFLILATQNPVEHEGTYRLPEAQLDRFLFKLNIGYPSVAEEAQILKGHNERRRLSEAVNEVKSVITASQLSALRDIILHVHVEENLLEYIVKIVGATRSHPALFLGASPRASVALLNSCKALAALRGRDFIIPDDVQELAYPVLRHRIILTPEREMEGSTPDEVIRLILEKTEVPR
;
A
#
# COMPACT_ATOMS: atom_id res chain seq x y z
N MET A 1 7.69 27.31 20.68
CA MET A 1 6.79 26.65 21.64
C MET A 1 7.07 25.17 21.49
N GLU A 2 7.59 24.52 22.53
CA GLU A 2 7.67 23.05 22.54
C GLU A 2 6.24 22.54 22.59
N PHE A 3 5.82 21.85 21.52
CA PHE A 3 4.50 21.26 21.43
C PHE A 3 4.48 20.00 22.30
N THR A 4 3.60 19.98 23.30
CA THR A 4 3.35 18.79 24.12
C THR A 4 2.23 17.99 23.47
N ASN A 5 2.57 16.83 22.89
CA ASN A 5 1.58 15.93 22.32
C ASN A 5 0.62 15.43 23.43
N ARG A 6 -0.67 15.36 23.11
CA ARG A 6 -1.73 14.80 23.98
C ARG A 6 -1.68 13.27 24.02
N ILE A 7 -0.96 12.67 23.09
CA ILE A 7 -0.81 11.23 22.88
C ILE A 7 0.68 10.89 22.91
N GLU A 8 1.04 9.74 23.50
CA GLU A 8 2.43 9.27 23.56
C GLU A 8 2.89 8.73 22.18
N LEU A 9 3.36 9.64 21.33
CA LEU A 9 3.85 9.32 19.98
C LEU A 9 5.34 9.01 19.90
N THR A 10 6.08 9.14 21.01
CA THR A 10 7.54 8.99 21.03
C THR A 10 7.95 7.58 20.60
N SER A 11 7.28 6.55 21.12
CA SER A 11 7.51 5.15 20.74
C SER A 11 7.26 4.88 19.26
N LEU A 12 6.20 5.46 18.69
CA LEU A 12 5.86 5.35 17.27
C LEU A 12 6.93 6.02 16.41
N LYS A 13 7.31 7.25 16.74
CA LYS A 13 8.32 8.01 16.00
C LYS A 13 9.67 7.30 16.03
N GLU A 14 10.12 6.85 17.19
CA GLU A 14 11.38 6.10 17.32
C GLU A 14 11.36 4.80 16.52
N ALA A 15 10.25 4.05 16.56
CA ALA A 15 10.09 2.84 15.77
C ALA A 15 10.15 3.15 14.26
N ALA A 16 9.44 4.19 13.82
CA ALA A 16 9.41 4.62 12.43
C ALA A 16 10.80 5.06 11.93
N GLU A 17 11.54 5.85 12.71
CA GLU A 17 12.89 6.28 12.38
C GLU A 17 13.86 5.11 12.30
N LYS A 18 13.77 4.15 13.24
CA LYS A 18 14.58 2.92 13.21
C LYS A 18 14.25 2.05 12.00
N ILE A 19 12.96 1.86 11.68
CA ILE A 19 12.53 1.10 10.49
C ILE A 19 13.06 1.78 9.21
N LYS A 20 12.87 3.10 9.07
CA LYS A 20 13.38 3.86 7.91
C LYS A 20 14.91 3.75 7.81
N ALA A 21 15.63 3.79 8.93
CA ALA A 21 17.09 3.65 8.96
C ALA A 21 17.55 2.25 8.52
N GLU A 22 16.90 1.18 9.01
CA GLU A 22 17.19 -0.20 8.58
C GLU A 22 16.89 -0.40 7.09
N ILE A 23 15.79 0.15 6.59
CA ILE A 23 15.44 0.08 5.16
C ILE A 23 16.47 0.85 4.31
N ALA A 24 16.87 2.05 4.73
CA ALA A 24 17.82 2.90 4.01
C ALA A 24 19.22 2.28 3.85
N GLN A 25 19.59 1.32 4.70
CA GLN A 25 20.83 0.57 4.52
C GLN A 25 20.80 -0.27 3.25
N ILE A 26 19.64 -0.74 2.82
CA ILE A 26 19.50 -1.70 1.72
C ILE A 26 18.86 -1.07 0.49
N VAL A 27 17.80 -0.29 0.70
CA VAL A 27 17.03 0.38 -0.35
C VAL A 27 17.54 1.80 -0.46
N ILE A 28 18.09 2.11 -1.63
CA ILE A 28 18.59 3.44 -1.95
C ILE A 28 17.51 4.21 -2.68
N GLY A 29 17.29 5.45 -2.26
CA GLY A 29 16.18 6.28 -2.72
C GLY A 29 14.83 5.86 -2.14
N GLN A 30 13.74 6.28 -2.79
CA GLN A 30 12.36 5.86 -2.50
C GLN A 30 11.86 6.16 -1.07
N GLN A 31 12.40 7.19 -0.42
CA GLN A 31 12.02 7.56 0.94
C GLN A 31 10.53 7.88 1.09
N SER A 32 9.95 8.57 0.10
CA SER A 32 8.51 8.85 0.04
C SER A 32 7.68 7.57 -0.10
N THR A 33 8.10 6.64 -0.95
CA THR A 33 7.43 5.33 -1.12
C THR A 33 7.45 4.55 0.19
N ILE A 34 8.59 4.50 0.89
CA ILE A 34 8.70 3.82 2.17
C ILE A 34 7.79 4.47 3.21
N GLU A 35 7.77 5.81 3.27
CA GLU A 35 6.88 6.55 4.17
C GLU A 35 5.40 6.25 3.89
N TYR A 36 4.98 6.20 2.62
CA TYR A 36 3.61 5.82 2.26
C TYR A 36 3.30 4.35 2.55
N ILE A 37 4.26 3.42 2.42
CA ILE A 37 4.03 2.02 2.80
C ILE A 37 3.83 1.90 4.31
N LEU A 38 4.65 2.61 5.12
CA LEU A 38 4.46 2.64 6.56
C LEU A 38 3.14 3.31 6.96
N THR A 39 2.76 4.38 6.26
CA THR A 39 1.46 5.06 6.44
C THR A 39 0.31 4.10 6.15
N ALA A 40 0.38 3.35 5.05
CA ALA A 40 -0.65 2.38 4.68
C ALA A 40 -0.71 1.20 5.65
N LEU A 41 0.44 0.72 6.13
CA LEU A 41 0.51 -0.32 7.15
C LEU A 41 -0.16 0.16 8.45
N LEU A 42 0.06 1.41 8.84
CA LEU A 42 -0.55 2.01 10.02
C LEU A 42 -2.05 2.32 9.83
N ALA A 43 -2.47 2.62 8.60
CA ALA A 43 -3.87 2.83 8.22
C ALA A 43 -4.62 1.54 7.84
N ASP A 44 -3.99 0.37 8.01
CA ASP A 44 -4.49 -0.96 7.62
C ASP A 44 -4.98 -1.05 6.16
N GLY A 45 -4.26 -0.40 5.23
CA GLY A 45 -4.62 -0.31 3.82
C GLY A 45 -3.66 -1.03 2.88
N HIS A 46 -4.20 -1.63 1.82
CA HIS A 46 -3.42 -2.26 0.75
C HIS A 46 -2.86 -1.26 -0.25
N ILE A 47 -1.80 -1.63 -0.97
CA ILE A 47 -1.10 -0.72 -1.88
C ILE A 47 -0.95 -1.33 -3.26
N LEU A 48 -1.19 -0.52 -4.28
CA LEU A 48 -0.88 -0.78 -5.67
C LEU A 48 0.39 -0.03 -6.06
N LEU A 49 1.45 -0.75 -6.42
CA LEU A 49 2.76 -0.25 -6.84
C LEU A 49 2.87 -0.29 -8.37
N GLU A 50 2.57 0.83 -9.01
CA GLU A 50 2.81 0.99 -10.44
C GLU A 50 4.24 1.47 -10.69
N GLY A 51 4.92 0.85 -11.65
CA GLY A 51 6.27 1.27 -11.99
C GLY A 51 7.01 0.23 -12.81
N VAL A 52 8.11 0.65 -13.40
CA VAL A 52 8.94 -0.17 -14.29
C VAL A 52 9.59 -1.34 -13.55
N PRO A 53 9.94 -2.44 -14.25
CA PRO A 53 10.70 -3.54 -13.67
C PRO A 53 12.04 -3.08 -13.10
N GLY A 54 12.50 -3.74 -12.04
CA GLY A 54 13.84 -3.52 -11.47
C GLY A 54 13.98 -2.43 -10.42
N VAL A 55 12.90 -1.72 -10.05
CA VAL A 55 12.92 -0.63 -9.05
C VAL A 55 12.84 -1.12 -7.58
N ALA A 56 13.41 -2.28 -7.28
CA ALA A 56 13.51 -2.82 -5.91
C ALA A 56 12.18 -3.02 -5.14
N LYS A 57 11.02 -3.11 -5.80
CA LYS A 57 9.70 -3.32 -5.16
C LYS A 57 9.69 -4.55 -4.24
N THR A 58 10.19 -5.68 -4.74
CA THR A 58 10.30 -6.93 -3.97
C THR A 58 11.23 -6.80 -2.77
N LEU A 59 12.31 -6.02 -2.92
CA LEU A 59 13.26 -5.78 -1.84
C LEU A 59 12.62 -4.97 -0.72
N ILE A 60 11.91 -3.89 -1.07
CA ILE A 60 11.19 -3.04 -0.11
C ILE A 60 10.20 -3.87 0.70
N ALA A 61 9.33 -4.65 0.04
CA ALA A 61 8.35 -5.49 0.72
C ALA A 61 8.99 -6.47 1.72
N LYS A 62 10.07 -7.13 1.30
CA LYS A 62 10.79 -8.11 2.12
C LYS A 62 11.52 -7.48 3.30
N VAL A 63 12.16 -6.32 3.10
CA VAL A 63 12.84 -5.61 4.20
C VAL A 63 11.83 -5.09 5.22
N ILE A 64 10.70 -4.54 4.76
CA ILE A 64 9.62 -4.08 5.66
C ILE A 64 9.12 -5.23 6.53
N ALA A 65 8.81 -6.40 5.94
CA ALA A 65 8.37 -7.58 6.69
C ALA A 65 9.37 -7.98 7.79
N LYS A 66 10.68 -7.95 7.48
CA LYS A 66 11.73 -8.23 8.47
C LYS A 66 11.82 -7.20 9.58
N THR A 67 11.70 -5.91 9.25
CA THR A 67 11.75 -4.84 10.27
C THR A 67 10.58 -4.90 11.25
N ILE A 68 9.47 -5.55 10.89
CA ILE A 68 8.25 -5.69 11.70
C ILE A 68 8.11 -7.12 12.30
N ASP A 69 9.10 -7.99 12.06
CA ASP A 69 9.11 -9.38 12.54
C ASP A 69 7.86 -10.17 12.15
N VAL A 70 7.52 -10.12 10.85
CA VAL A 70 6.32 -10.77 10.30
C VAL A 70 6.62 -11.60 9.06
N ASP A 71 5.72 -12.54 8.76
CA ASP A 71 5.86 -13.43 7.62
C ASP A 71 5.71 -12.68 6.29
N PHE A 72 6.55 -13.08 5.32
CA PHE A 72 6.54 -12.53 3.96
C PHE A 72 6.11 -13.60 2.95
N GLY A 73 5.06 -13.29 2.20
CA GLY A 73 4.56 -14.08 1.08
C GLY A 73 4.87 -13.39 -0.24
N ARG A 74 5.15 -14.17 -1.29
CA ARG A 74 5.28 -13.65 -2.66
C ARG A 74 4.46 -14.51 -3.61
N ILE A 75 3.66 -13.86 -4.44
CA ILE A 75 2.84 -14.50 -5.46
C ILE A 75 3.12 -13.82 -6.79
N GLN A 76 3.54 -14.59 -7.77
CA GLN A 76 3.69 -14.10 -9.14
C GLN A 76 2.38 -14.38 -9.88
N PHE A 77 1.71 -13.35 -10.36
CA PHE A 77 0.50 -13.54 -11.16
C PHE A 77 0.90 -13.88 -12.60
N THR A 78 0.40 -15.01 -13.07
CA THR A 78 0.61 -15.52 -14.43
C THR A 78 -0.74 -15.88 -15.05
N PRO A 79 -0.84 -15.97 -16.39
CA PRO A 79 -2.12 -16.25 -17.07
C PRO A 79 -2.75 -17.61 -16.71
N ASP A 80 -1.96 -18.54 -16.19
CA ASP A 80 -2.34 -19.89 -15.78
C ASP A 80 -2.59 -20.04 -14.27
N LEU A 81 -2.33 -18.99 -13.48
CA LEU A 81 -2.47 -19.03 -12.02
C LEU A 81 -3.92 -19.30 -11.61
N MET A 82 -4.14 -20.32 -10.78
CA MET A 82 -5.46 -20.66 -10.25
C MET A 82 -5.72 -20.00 -8.89
N PRO A 83 -6.99 -19.78 -8.50
CA PRO A 83 -7.34 -19.29 -7.16
C PRO A 83 -6.73 -20.12 -6.04
N THR A 84 -6.66 -21.44 -6.21
CA THR A 84 -6.08 -22.38 -5.22
C THR A 84 -4.57 -22.18 -5.02
N ASP A 85 -3.86 -21.65 -6.01
CA ASP A 85 -2.43 -21.36 -5.87
C ASP A 85 -2.19 -20.12 -4.99
N VAL A 86 -3.20 -19.24 -4.89
CA VAL A 86 -3.20 -18.05 -4.03
C VAL A 86 -3.71 -18.40 -2.63
N LEU A 87 -4.89 -19.00 -2.57
CA LEU A 87 -5.62 -19.28 -1.33
C LEU A 87 -5.08 -20.51 -0.59
N GLY A 88 -4.63 -21.52 -1.31
CA GLY A 88 -4.30 -22.84 -0.77
C GLY A 88 -5.22 -23.93 -1.30
N THR A 89 -4.90 -25.16 -0.94
CA THR A 89 -5.62 -26.35 -1.42
C THR A 89 -5.73 -27.41 -0.33
N SER A 90 -6.84 -28.14 -0.32
CA SER A 90 -7.06 -29.28 0.57
C SER A 90 -6.44 -30.52 -0.03
N LEU A 91 -5.37 -31.03 0.60
CA LEU A 91 -4.68 -32.24 0.16
C LEU A 91 -5.15 -33.43 0.98
N TYR A 92 -5.45 -34.53 0.30
CA TYR A 92 -5.78 -35.78 0.99
C TYR A 92 -4.52 -36.39 1.62
N ASN A 93 -4.48 -36.46 2.93
CA ASN A 93 -3.37 -37.04 3.66
C ASN A 93 -3.58 -38.55 3.77
N THR A 94 -2.77 -39.32 3.04
CA THR A 94 -2.88 -40.79 2.98
C THR A 94 -2.60 -41.50 4.30
N LYS A 95 -1.96 -40.82 5.27
CA LYS A 95 -1.68 -41.38 6.60
C LYS A 95 -2.84 -41.21 7.58
N SER A 96 -3.48 -40.03 7.59
CA SER A 96 -4.61 -39.74 8.48
C SER A 96 -5.96 -40.06 7.84
N THR A 97 -6.02 -40.32 6.53
CA THR A 97 -7.26 -40.47 5.75
C THR A 97 -8.19 -39.26 5.83
N GLU A 98 -7.61 -38.08 6.09
CA GLU A 98 -8.30 -36.80 6.24
C GLU A 98 -7.80 -35.80 5.19
N PHE A 99 -8.65 -34.83 4.85
CA PHE A 99 -8.25 -33.69 4.03
C PHE A 99 -7.56 -32.66 4.93
N GLU A 100 -6.30 -32.35 4.62
CA GLU A 100 -5.50 -31.34 5.31
C GLU A 100 -5.40 -30.10 4.43
N PHE A 101 -5.89 -28.97 4.93
CA PHE A 101 -5.78 -27.70 4.22
C PHE A 101 -4.34 -27.19 4.27
N ARG A 102 -3.73 -27.05 3.08
CA ARG A 102 -2.43 -26.40 2.91
C ARG A 102 -2.66 -24.95 2.54
N GLN A 103 -2.39 -24.07 3.50
CA GLN A 103 -2.47 -22.62 3.33
C GLN A 103 -1.61 -22.14 2.16
N GLY A 104 -2.21 -21.30 1.32
CA GLY A 104 -1.50 -20.64 0.22
C GLY A 104 -0.61 -19.48 0.71
N PRO A 105 0.19 -18.91 -0.20
CA PRO A 105 1.10 -17.80 0.12
C PRO A 105 0.40 -16.52 0.57
N VAL A 106 -0.93 -16.40 0.38
CA VAL A 106 -1.72 -15.26 0.86
C VAL A 106 -1.81 -15.19 2.39
N PHE A 107 -1.55 -16.29 3.11
CA PHE A 107 -1.65 -16.34 4.58
C PHE A 107 -0.48 -15.66 5.33
N ALA A 108 0.51 -15.13 4.59
CA ALA A 108 1.56 -14.32 5.20
C ALA A 108 1.03 -12.92 5.59
N ASN A 109 1.72 -12.26 6.52
CA ASN A 109 1.36 -10.91 6.97
C ASN A 109 1.58 -9.85 5.88
N ILE A 110 2.73 -9.90 5.19
CA ILE A 110 3.03 -9.02 4.06
C ILE A 110 3.12 -9.87 2.81
N VAL A 111 2.19 -9.64 1.88
CA VAL A 111 2.10 -10.39 0.63
C VAL A 111 2.42 -9.48 -0.54
N LEU A 112 3.53 -9.76 -1.23
CA LEU A 112 3.83 -9.13 -2.51
C LEU A 112 3.14 -9.92 -3.63
N VAL A 113 2.26 -9.24 -4.37
CA VAL A 113 1.61 -9.77 -5.56
C VAL A 113 2.22 -9.12 -6.78
N ASP A 114 3.07 -9.85 -7.50
CA ASP A 114 3.71 -9.32 -8.70
C ASP A 114 2.78 -9.45 -9.92
N GLU A 115 2.64 -8.34 -10.66
CA GLU A 115 1.92 -8.27 -11.95
C GLU A 115 0.45 -8.72 -11.84
N VAL A 116 -0.29 -8.14 -10.90
CA VAL A 116 -1.69 -8.52 -10.61
C VAL A 116 -2.60 -8.47 -11.85
N ASN A 117 -2.26 -7.67 -12.86
CA ASN A 117 -2.95 -7.58 -14.14
C ASN A 117 -2.69 -8.75 -15.11
N ARG A 118 -1.82 -9.72 -14.80
CA ARG A 118 -1.55 -10.88 -15.67
C ARG A 118 -2.38 -12.12 -15.36
N ALA A 119 -2.97 -12.22 -14.17
CA ALA A 119 -3.81 -13.37 -13.83
C ALA A 119 -5.25 -13.21 -14.35
N PRO A 120 -5.96 -14.33 -14.60
CA PRO A 120 -7.37 -14.30 -14.96
C PRO A 120 -8.25 -13.63 -13.90
N ALA A 121 -9.39 -13.09 -14.34
CA ALA A 121 -10.35 -12.41 -13.47
C ALA A 121 -10.80 -13.25 -12.25
N LYS A 122 -10.89 -14.58 -12.39
CA LYS A 122 -11.27 -15.47 -11.27
C LYS A 122 -10.23 -15.45 -10.14
N THR A 123 -8.94 -15.49 -10.48
CA THR A 123 -7.83 -15.49 -9.52
C THR A 123 -7.65 -14.10 -8.90
N GLN A 124 -7.85 -13.04 -9.69
CA GLN A 124 -7.94 -11.67 -9.18
C GLN A 124 -9.07 -11.52 -8.17
N SER A 125 -10.28 -11.98 -8.50
CA SER A 125 -11.43 -11.92 -7.58
C SER A 125 -11.16 -12.63 -6.26
N ALA A 126 -10.50 -13.80 -6.29
CA ALA A 126 -10.11 -14.51 -5.08
C ALA A 126 -9.17 -13.67 -4.19
N LEU A 127 -8.15 -13.02 -4.76
CA LEU A 127 -7.28 -12.11 -4.01
C LEU A 127 -8.06 -10.93 -3.40
N PHE A 128 -8.94 -10.31 -4.19
CA PHE A 128 -9.71 -9.15 -3.74
C PHE A 128 -10.76 -9.48 -2.68
N GLU A 129 -11.30 -10.70 -2.69
CA GLU A 129 -12.16 -11.21 -1.63
C GLU A 129 -11.38 -11.27 -0.31
N VAL A 130 -10.16 -11.82 -0.32
CA VAL A 130 -9.30 -11.87 0.88
C VAL A 130 -8.89 -10.48 1.36
N MET A 131 -8.64 -9.56 0.42
CA MET A 131 -8.34 -8.16 0.76
C MET A 131 -9.48 -7.49 1.54
N GLU A 132 -10.73 -7.73 1.13
CA GLU A 132 -11.90 -7.09 1.74
C GLU A 132 -12.34 -7.81 3.02
N GLU A 133 -12.44 -9.13 2.98
CA GLU A 133 -13.02 -9.93 4.07
C GLU A 133 -11.98 -10.30 5.15
N ARG A 134 -10.68 -10.15 4.85
CA ARG A 134 -9.55 -10.55 5.72
C ARG A 134 -9.65 -12.00 6.24
N GLN A 135 -10.24 -12.88 5.44
CA GLN A 135 -10.39 -14.30 5.73
C GLN A 135 -10.50 -15.09 4.43
N VAL A 136 -10.23 -16.39 4.51
CA VAL A 136 -10.39 -17.34 3.41
C VAL A 136 -11.29 -18.48 3.88
N THR A 137 -12.33 -18.80 3.11
CA THR A 137 -13.19 -19.95 3.39
C THR A 137 -12.92 -21.07 2.38
N VAL A 138 -12.48 -22.23 2.86
CA VAL A 138 -12.26 -23.44 2.04
C VAL A 138 -12.97 -24.62 2.70
N ASP A 139 -13.72 -25.39 1.91
CA ASP A 139 -14.45 -26.58 2.35
C ASP A 139 -15.33 -26.34 3.60
N GLY A 140 -15.95 -25.17 3.68
CA GLY A 140 -16.82 -24.78 4.80
C GLY A 140 -16.11 -24.36 6.08
N THR A 141 -14.77 -24.35 6.09
CA THR A 141 -13.96 -23.84 7.21
C THR A 141 -13.40 -22.46 6.86
N THR A 142 -13.60 -21.49 7.74
CA THR A 142 -13.11 -20.11 7.57
C THR A 142 -11.83 -19.91 8.36
N TYR A 143 -10.79 -19.41 7.67
CA TYR A 143 -9.48 -19.13 8.22
C TYR A 143 -9.23 -17.62 8.18
N PRO A 144 -9.15 -16.94 9.34
CA PRO A 144 -8.84 -15.51 9.38
C PRO A 144 -7.38 -15.25 8.99
N MET A 145 -7.10 -14.08 8.40
CA MET A 145 -5.73 -13.64 8.12
C MET A 145 -5.03 -13.18 9.41
N SER A 146 -3.73 -13.42 9.51
CA SER A 146 -2.92 -12.94 10.63
C SER A 146 -2.68 -11.44 10.54
N GLU A 147 -2.86 -10.71 11.64
CA GLU A 147 -2.55 -9.27 11.70
C GLU A 147 -1.06 -9.01 11.99
N PRO A 148 -0.44 -7.99 11.36
CA PRO A 148 -0.98 -7.14 10.29
C PRO A 148 -1.13 -7.91 8.97
N PHE A 149 -2.09 -7.51 8.13
CA PHE A 149 -2.29 -8.09 6.80
C PHE A 149 -2.21 -7.01 5.72
N LEU A 150 -1.10 -7.00 4.97
CA LEU A 150 -0.78 -6.01 3.94
C LEU A 150 -0.48 -6.69 2.60
N ILE A 151 -1.32 -6.43 1.60
CA ILE A 151 -1.04 -6.76 0.21
C ILE A 151 -0.36 -5.56 -0.49
N LEU A 152 0.79 -5.83 -1.09
CA LEU A 152 1.52 -4.96 -2.00
C LEU A 152 1.39 -5.54 -3.41
N ALA A 153 0.44 -5.06 -4.19
CA ALA A 153 0.26 -5.51 -5.57
C ALA A 153 1.10 -4.66 -6.51
N THR A 154 1.77 -5.25 -7.51
CA THR A 154 2.51 -4.52 -8.52
C THR A 154 1.81 -4.59 -9.87
N GLN A 155 1.92 -3.50 -10.64
CA GLN A 155 1.49 -3.45 -12.04
C GLN A 155 2.60 -2.83 -12.88
N ASN A 156 2.83 -3.41 -14.05
CA ASN A 156 3.71 -2.86 -15.06
C ASN A 156 2.84 -2.19 -16.15
N PRO A 157 2.92 -0.86 -16.34
CA PRO A 157 2.06 -0.16 -17.30
C PRO A 157 2.44 -0.42 -18.77
N VAL A 158 3.66 -0.92 -19.03
CA VAL A 158 4.23 -1.05 -20.38
C VAL A 158 3.84 -2.37 -21.06
N GLU A 159 3.50 -3.40 -20.29
CA GLU A 159 3.11 -4.70 -20.85
C GLU A 159 1.64 -4.68 -21.25
N HIS A 160 1.37 -4.77 -22.55
CA HIS A 160 0.01 -4.87 -23.09
C HIS A 160 -0.39 -6.31 -23.42
N GLU A 161 0.57 -7.21 -23.67
CA GLU A 161 0.29 -8.58 -24.07
C GLU A 161 -0.11 -9.45 -22.86
N GLY A 162 -1.27 -10.11 -22.94
CA GLY A 162 -1.74 -11.01 -21.89
C GLY A 162 -2.14 -10.31 -20.58
N THR A 163 -2.52 -9.03 -20.63
CA THR A 163 -2.97 -8.27 -19.46
C THR A 163 -4.50 -8.11 -19.41
N TYR A 164 -5.04 -8.19 -18.21
CA TYR A 164 -6.43 -7.97 -17.87
C TYR A 164 -6.52 -6.66 -17.08
N ARG A 165 -7.24 -5.67 -17.64
CA ARG A 165 -7.51 -4.42 -16.91
C ARG A 165 -8.27 -4.74 -15.63
N LEU A 166 -7.77 -4.21 -14.51
CA LEU A 166 -8.50 -4.29 -13.24
C LEU A 166 -9.76 -3.43 -13.33
N PRO A 167 -10.94 -3.96 -12.96
CA PRO A 167 -12.12 -3.13 -12.81
C PRO A 167 -11.92 -2.05 -11.74
N GLU A 168 -12.53 -0.90 -11.94
CA GLU A 168 -12.44 0.26 -11.04
C GLU A 168 -12.91 -0.06 -9.62
N ALA A 169 -13.95 -0.90 -9.51
CA ALA A 169 -14.42 -1.41 -8.23
C ALA A 169 -13.34 -2.22 -7.46
N GLN A 170 -12.41 -2.87 -8.18
CA GLN A 170 -11.27 -3.57 -7.57
C GLN A 170 -10.15 -2.62 -7.20
N LEU A 171 -9.86 -1.63 -8.06
CA LEU A 171 -8.89 -0.59 -7.75
C LEU A 171 -9.26 0.18 -6.49
N ASP A 172 -10.54 0.50 -6.28
CA ASP A 172 -11.02 1.25 -5.11
C ASP A 172 -10.72 0.58 -3.75
N ARG A 173 -10.42 -0.73 -3.75
CA ARG A 173 -10.01 -1.51 -2.57
C ARG A 173 -8.58 -1.22 -2.11
N PHE A 174 -7.72 -0.68 -2.97
CA PHE A 174 -6.38 -0.25 -2.58
C PHE A 174 -6.46 1.10 -1.89
N LEU A 175 -5.77 1.26 -0.76
CA LEU A 175 -5.64 2.55 -0.07
C LEU A 175 -4.88 3.53 -0.96
N PHE A 176 -3.70 3.11 -1.43
CA PHE A 176 -2.82 3.90 -2.27
C PHE A 176 -2.51 3.25 -3.60
N LYS A 177 -2.40 4.07 -4.65
CA LYS A 177 -1.65 3.76 -5.86
C LYS A 177 -0.36 4.59 -5.88
N LEU A 178 0.79 3.95 -5.73
CA LEU A 178 2.10 4.60 -5.71
C LEU A 178 2.81 4.38 -7.04
N ASN A 179 3.30 5.47 -7.64
CA ASN A 179 4.09 5.43 -8.85
C ASN A 179 5.58 5.43 -8.48
N ILE A 180 6.32 4.41 -8.93
CA ILE A 180 7.76 4.27 -8.71
C ILE A 180 8.48 4.40 -10.04
N GLY A 181 9.23 5.50 -10.19
CA GLY A 181 10.09 5.75 -11.35
C GLY A 181 11.47 5.10 -11.21
N TYR A 182 12.30 5.28 -12.24
CA TYR A 182 13.71 4.94 -12.15
C TYR A 182 14.43 5.79 -11.08
N PRO A 183 15.44 5.23 -10.40
CA PRO A 183 16.28 6.01 -9.50
C PRO A 183 16.97 7.15 -10.27
N SER A 184 17.27 8.24 -9.56
CA SER A 184 18.15 9.29 -10.08
C SER A 184 19.55 8.74 -10.36
N VAL A 185 20.32 9.44 -11.22
CA VAL A 185 21.71 9.06 -11.53
C VAL A 185 22.57 8.90 -10.26
N ALA A 186 22.34 9.75 -9.25
CA ALA A 186 23.06 9.67 -7.98
C ALA A 186 22.67 8.43 -7.17
N GLU A 187 21.38 8.12 -7.09
CA GLU A 187 20.87 6.91 -6.42
C GLU A 187 21.33 5.64 -7.15
N GLU A 188 21.29 5.63 -8.48
CA GLU A 188 21.75 4.50 -9.30
C GLU A 188 23.25 4.25 -9.12
N ALA A 189 24.07 5.31 -9.08
CA ALA A 189 25.49 5.20 -8.77
C ALA A 189 25.74 4.61 -7.37
N GLN A 190 24.92 4.96 -6.38
CA GLN A 190 24.99 4.36 -5.04
C GLN A 190 24.56 2.89 -5.06
N ILE A 191 23.53 2.52 -5.83
CA ILE A 191 23.09 1.12 -6.01
C ILE A 191 24.23 0.30 -6.60
N LEU A 192 24.91 0.82 -7.63
CA LEU A 192 26.05 0.16 -8.26
C LEU A 192 27.22 -0.02 -7.27
N LYS A 193 27.55 1.01 -6.48
CA LYS A 193 28.58 0.90 -5.43
C LYS A 193 28.21 -0.17 -4.40
N GLY A 194 26.98 -0.14 -3.89
CA GLY A 194 26.49 -1.13 -2.94
C GLY A 194 26.53 -2.55 -3.48
N HIS A 195 26.21 -2.75 -4.77
CA HIS A 195 26.30 -4.06 -5.42
C HIS A 195 27.74 -4.54 -5.61
N ASN A 196 28.68 -3.63 -5.86
CA ASN A 196 30.09 -3.94 -6.03
C ASN A 196 30.82 -4.21 -4.70
N GLU A 197 30.41 -3.54 -3.61
CA GLU A 197 31.06 -3.62 -2.30
C GLU A 197 30.50 -4.74 -1.40
N ARG A 198 29.21 -5.08 -1.53
CA ARG A 198 28.56 -6.08 -0.67
C ARG A 198 28.72 -7.50 -1.22
N ARG A 199 28.76 -8.48 -0.30
CA ARG A 199 28.37 -9.85 -0.63
C ARG A 199 26.87 -9.91 -0.94
N ARG A 200 26.44 -11.00 -1.59
CA ARG A 200 25.11 -11.24 -2.19
C ARG A 200 23.96 -10.50 -1.49
N LEU A 201 23.06 -9.85 -2.24
CA LEU A 201 21.87 -9.13 -1.74
C LEU A 201 21.06 -9.94 -0.70
N SER A 202 21.01 -11.26 -0.85
CA SER A 202 20.35 -12.17 0.10
C SER A 202 20.94 -12.12 1.50
N GLU A 203 22.26 -11.93 1.64
CA GLU A 203 22.96 -11.83 2.92
C GLU A 203 22.63 -10.51 3.61
N ALA A 204 22.65 -9.39 2.87
CA ALA A 204 22.27 -8.08 3.41
C ALA A 204 20.83 -8.07 3.93
N VAL A 205 19.88 -8.67 3.20
CA VAL A 205 18.50 -8.81 3.69
C VAL A 205 18.41 -9.71 4.93
N ASN A 206 19.35 -10.64 5.12
CA ASN A 206 19.42 -11.47 6.33
C ASN A 206 20.01 -10.77 7.54
N GLU A 207 20.73 -9.67 7.35
CA GLU A 207 21.30 -8.86 8.43
C GLU A 207 20.33 -7.78 8.95
N VAL A 208 19.24 -7.50 8.23
CA VAL A 208 18.17 -6.58 8.67
C VAL A 208 17.64 -7.02 10.03
N LYS A 209 17.62 -6.10 10.99
CA LYS A 209 17.12 -6.36 12.33
C LYS A 209 15.63 -6.09 12.42
N SER A 210 14.92 -6.92 13.19
CA SER A 210 13.57 -6.58 13.62
C SER A 210 13.62 -5.39 14.57
N VAL A 211 12.72 -4.44 14.34
CA VAL A 211 12.60 -3.19 15.10
C VAL A 211 11.36 -3.22 15.99
N ILE A 212 10.25 -3.71 15.43
CA ILE A 212 8.99 -3.91 16.15
C ILE A 212 8.42 -5.30 15.84
N THR A 213 7.49 -5.76 16.66
CA THR A 213 6.69 -6.97 16.42
C THR A 213 5.30 -6.63 15.86
N ALA A 214 4.57 -7.64 15.36
CA ALA A 214 3.16 -7.51 14.99
C ALA A 214 2.27 -6.95 16.11
N SER A 215 2.47 -7.40 17.36
CA SER A 215 1.70 -6.94 18.51
C SER A 215 2.00 -5.48 18.86
N GLN A 216 3.25 -5.04 18.73
CA GLN A 216 3.62 -3.64 18.90
C GLN A 216 2.99 -2.77 17.80
N LEU A 217 2.99 -3.24 16.54
CA LEU A 217 2.33 -2.52 15.46
C LEU A 217 0.82 -2.36 15.71
N SER A 218 0.15 -3.40 16.21
CA SER A 218 -1.27 -3.33 16.57
C SER A 218 -1.53 -2.25 17.63
N ALA A 219 -0.70 -2.20 18.69
CA ALA A 219 -0.79 -1.14 19.70
C ALA A 219 -0.53 0.26 19.11
N LEU A 220 0.37 0.40 18.13
CA LEU A 220 0.60 1.67 17.43
C LEU A 220 -0.61 2.10 16.58
N ARG A 221 -1.36 1.15 16.01
CA ARG A 221 -2.60 1.45 15.26
C ARG A 221 -3.70 1.98 16.17
N ASP A 222 -3.82 1.45 17.39
CA ASP A 222 -4.80 1.94 18.37
C ASP A 222 -4.54 3.41 18.74
N ILE A 223 -3.26 3.78 18.87
CA ILE A 223 -2.83 5.16 19.15
C ILE A 223 -3.29 6.11 18.02
N ILE A 224 -3.24 5.67 16.76
CA ILE A 224 -3.60 6.49 15.59
C ILE A 224 -5.10 6.85 15.58
N LEU A 225 -5.96 5.99 16.13
CA LEU A 225 -7.39 6.27 16.22
C LEU A 225 -7.67 7.57 16.98
N HIS A 226 -6.83 7.88 17.97
CA HIS A 226 -6.94 9.05 18.84
C HIS A 226 -6.35 10.34 18.26
N VAL A 227 -5.67 10.29 17.10
CA VAL A 227 -5.14 11.49 16.43
C VAL A 227 -6.28 12.48 16.18
N HIS A 228 -6.05 13.71 16.60
CA HIS A 228 -7.03 14.79 16.57
C HIS A 228 -7.30 15.24 15.13
N VAL A 229 -8.58 15.46 14.86
CA VAL A 229 -9.05 15.95 13.56
C VAL A 229 -10.04 17.07 13.83
N GLU A 230 -9.76 18.23 13.27
CA GLU A 230 -10.66 19.38 13.32
C GLU A 230 -11.81 19.22 12.30
N GLU A 231 -13.00 19.73 12.63
CA GLU A 231 -14.19 19.60 11.79
C GLU A 231 -14.01 20.27 10.41
N ASN A 232 -13.32 21.41 10.37
CA ASN A 232 -12.98 22.12 9.13
C ASN A 232 -12.17 21.24 8.14
N LEU A 233 -11.34 20.32 8.65
CA LEU A 233 -10.55 19.38 7.85
C LEU A 233 -11.40 18.21 7.34
N LEU A 234 -12.38 17.75 8.12
CA LEU A 234 -13.37 16.79 7.63
C LEU A 234 -14.16 17.38 6.46
N GLU A 235 -14.62 18.62 6.60
CA GLU A 235 -15.29 19.33 5.51
C GLU A 235 -14.37 19.53 4.31
N TYR A 236 -13.09 19.85 4.53
CA TYR A 236 -12.10 20.01 3.46
C TYR A 236 -11.91 18.71 2.67
N ILE A 237 -11.75 17.57 3.34
CA ILE A 237 -11.66 16.25 2.70
C ILE A 237 -12.93 15.95 1.88
N VAL A 238 -14.12 16.24 2.44
CA VAL A 238 -15.39 16.05 1.74
C VAL A 238 -15.50 16.96 0.51
N LYS A 239 -15.06 18.21 0.60
CA LYS A 239 -15.04 19.15 -0.53
C LYS A 239 -14.12 18.68 -1.65
N ILE A 240 -12.90 18.23 -1.33
CA ILE A 240 -11.96 17.68 -2.32
C ILE A 240 -12.58 16.47 -3.03
N VAL A 241 -13.06 15.48 -2.27
CA VAL A 241 -13.64 14.26 -2.87
C VAL A 241 -14.91 14.59 -3.64
N GLY A 242 -15.77 15.47 -3.14
CA GLY A 242 -16.97 15.93 -3.83
C GLY A 242 -16.68 16.67 -5.13
N ALA A 243 -15.60 17.45 -5.17
CA ALA A 243 -15.16 18.13 -6.39
C ALA A 243 -14.79 17.13 -7.50
N THR A 244 -14.23 15.96 -7.17
CA THR A 244 -13.96 14.91 -8.19
C THR A 244 -15.22 14.40 -8.88
N ARG A 245 -16.38 14.40 -8.21
CA ARG A 245 -17.65 13.88 -8.77
C ARG A 245 -18.37 14.89 -9.66
N SER A 246 -17.98 16.16 -9.58
CA SER A 246 -18.58 17.25 -10.36
C SER A 246 -17.60 17.87 -11.35
N HIS A 247 -16.37 17.36 -11.43
CA HIS A 247 -15.34 17.90 -12.30
C HIS A 247 -15.60 17.50 -13.76
N PRO A 248 -15.65 18.44 -14.71
CA PRO A 248 -16.02 18.15 -16.11
C PRO A 248 -14.98 17.31 -16.87
N ALA A 249 -13.75 17.23 -16.37
CA ALA A 249 -12.70 16.38 -16.94
C ALA A 249 -12.80 14.91 -16.50
N LEU A 250 -13.73 14.56 -15.60
CA LEU A 250 -13.87 13.22 -15.03
C LEU A 250 -15.17 12.57 -15.50
N PHE A 251 -15.05 11.37 -16.06
CA PHE A 251 -16.16 10.47 -16.34
C PHE A 251 -16.67 9.83 -15.04
N LEU A 252 -15.75 9.46 -14.14
CA LEU A 252 -16.06 8.93 -12.82
C LEU A 252 -15.21 9.62 -11.76
N GLY A 253 -15.86 10.12 -10.71
CA GLY A 253 -15.20 10.68 -9.52
C GLY A 253 -15.05 9.66 -8.40
N ALA A 254 -14.30 10.04 -7.37
CA ALA A 254 -13.93 9.15 -6.27
C ALA A 254 -15.11 8.77 -5.36
N SER A 255 -15.15 7.51 -4.91
CA SER A 255 -16.19 6.98 -4.03
C SER A 255 -16.08 7.56 -2.61
N PRO A 256 -17.10 7.40 -1.73
CA PRO A 256 -16.97 7.78 -0.32
C PRO A 256 -15.85 7.06 0.43
N ARG A 257 -15.40 5.89 -0.07
CA ARG A 257 -14.22 5.20 0.49
C ARG A 257 -12.97 6.07 0.39
N ALA A 258 -12.87 6.92 -0.63
CA ALA A 258 -11.77 7.88 -0.77
C ALA A 258 -11.68 8.87 0.40
N SER A 259 -12.83 9.34 0.91
CA SER A 259 -12.85 10.27 2.06
C SER A 259 -12.33 9.60 3.33
N VAL A 260 -12.77 8.36 3.58
CA VAL A 260 -12.32 7.55 4.73
C VAL A 260 -10.84 7.20 4.59
N ALA A 261 -10.42 6.79 3.38
CA ALA A 261 -9.03 6.51 3.04
C ALA A 261 -8.12 7.72 3.29
N LEU A 262 -8.53 8.91 2.84
CA LEU A 262 -7.78 10.15 3.09
C LEU A 262 -7.65 10.43 4.59
N LEU A 263 -8.76 10.38 5.32
CA LEU A 263 -8.78 10.65 6.76
C LEU A 263 -7.83 9.72 7.53
N ASN A 264 -7.96 8.41 7.32
CA ASN A 264 -7.14 7.41 8.02
C ASN A 264 -5.66 7.53 7.64
N SER A 265 -5.38 7.80 6.37
CA SER A 265 -4.02 8.03 5.89
C SER A 265 -3.40 9.30 6.49
N CYS A 266 -4.16 10.39 6.61
CA CYS A 266 -3.69 11.63 7.22
C CYS A 266 -3.36 11.42 8.69
N LYS A 267 -4.23 10.72 9.44
CA LYS A 267 -3.96 10.37 10.84
C LYS A 267 -2.67 9.55 10.98
N ALA A 268 -2.51 8.53 10.15
CA ALA A 268 -1.32 7.67 10.16
C ALA A 268 -0.05 8.46 9.79
N LEU A 269 -0.10 9.32 8.77
CA LEU A 269 1.04 10.13 8.33
C LEU A 269 1.43 11.18 9.38
N ALA A 270 0.45 11.85 9.98
CA ALA A 270 0.69 12.82 11.06
C ALA A 270 1.36 12.13 12.25
N ALA A 271 0.82 10.99 12.69
CA ALA A 271 1.41 10.20 13.77
C ALA A 271 2.84 9.76 13.44
N LEU A 272 3.08 9.25 12.23
CA LEU A 272 4.40 8.85 11.73
C LEU A 272 5.42 10.01 11.75
N ARG A 273 4.95 11.24 11.52
CA ARG A 273 5.75 12.48 11.61
C ARG A 273 5.80 13.06 13.04
N GLY A 274 5.23 12.36 14.02
CA GLY A 274 5.26 12.74 15.44
C GLY A 274 4.24 13.81 15.85
N ARG A 275 3.21 14.05 15.02
CA ARG A 275 2.12 14.99 15.29
C ARG A 275 0.86 14.23 15.70
N ASP A 276 0.18 14.72 16.74
CA ASP A 276 -1.08 14.15 17.25
C ASP A 276 -2.33 14.82 16.64
N PHE A 277 -2.16 15.60 15.57
CA PHE A 277 -3.22 16.24 14.79
C PHE A 277 -2.87 16.27 13.30
N ILE A 278 -3.90 16.26 12.45
CA ILE A 278 -3.73 16.40 11.00
C ILE A 278 -3.70 17.89 10.58
N ILE A 279 -2.98 18.20 9.50
CA ILE A 279 -2.95 19.55 8.89
C ILE A 279 -3.40 19.50 7.42
N PRO A 280 -3.78 20.62 6.79
CA PRO A 280 -4.21 20.62 5.40
C PRO A 280 -3.16 20.05 4.43
N ASP A 281 -1.87 20.29 4.68
CA ASP A 281 -0.79 19.77 3.84
C ASP A 281 -0.77 18.24 3.78
N ASP A 282 -1.14 17.55 4.88
CA ASP A 282 -1.25 16.09 4.88
C ASP A 282 -2.33 15.60 3.91
N VAL A 283 -3.46 16.33 3.87
CA VAL A 283 -4.58 16.03 2.96
C VAL A 283 -4.17 16.26 1.51
N GLN A 284 -3.47 17.35 1.22
CA GLN A 284 -3.00 17.67 -0.13
C GLN A 284 -1.95 16.68 -0.63
N GLU A 285 -1.01 16.29 0.23
CA GLU A 285 0.03 15.30 -0.08
C GLU A 285 -0.60 13.93 -0.39
N LEU A 286 -1.52 13.47 0.47
CA LEU A 286 -2.15 12.16 0.34
C LEU A 286 -3.28 12.12 -0.69
N ALA A 287 -3.79 13.26 -1.17
CA ALA A 287 -4.78 13.34 -2.24
C ALA A 287 -4.31 12.59 -3.50
N TYR A 288 -3.03 12.72 -3.87
CA TYR A 288 -2.49 12.07 -5.07
C TYR A 288 -2.53 10.54 -4.98
N PRO A 289 -1.84 9.88 -4.02
CA PRO A 289 -1.82 8.42 -3.94
C PRO A 289 -3.20 7.82 -3.62
N VAL A 290 -4.10 8.56 -2.96
CA VAL A 290 -5.46 8.07 -2.65
C VAL A 290 -6.42 8.22 -3.82
N LEU A 291 -6.38 9.32 -4.58
CA LEU A 291 -7.42 9.62 -5.57
C LEU A 291 -7.08 9.13 -6.98
N ARG A 292 -5.80 8.98 -7.35
CA ARG A 292 -5.41 8.74 -8.76
C ARG A 292 -5.99 7.47 -9.39
N HIS A 293 -6.29 6.45 -8.59
CA HIS A 293 -6.90 5.19 -9.03
C HIS A 293 -8.40 5.10 -8.74
N ARG A 294 -8.99 6.21 -8.27
CA ARG A 294 -10.40 6.34 -7.95
C ARG A 294 -11.12 7.34 -8.86
N ILE A 295 -10.41 7.90 -9.84
CA ILE A 295 -10.96 8.84 -10.81
C ILE A 295 -10.66 8.34 -12.22
N ILE A 296 -11.62 8.54 -13.12
CA ILE A 296 -11.50 8.17 -14.53
C ILE A 296 -11.69 9.43 -15.35
N LEU A 297 -10.72 9.75 -16.19
CA LEU A 297 -10.79 10.88 -17.12
C LEU A 297 -11.86 10.63 -18.18
N THR A 298 -12.42 11.71 -18.73
CA THR A 298 -13.23 11.56 -19.95
C THR A 298 -12.32 11.19 -21.13
N PRO A 299 -12.84 10.50 -22.16
CA PRO A 299 -12.04 10.11 -23.33
C PRO A 299 -11.34 11.31 -24.00
N GLU A 300 -12.01 12.47 -24.06
CA GLU A 300 -11.44 13.68 -24.65
C GLU A 300 -10.18 14.14 -23.91
N ARG A 301 -10.21 14.08 -22.57
CA ARG A 301 -9.09 14.50 -21.72
C ARG A 301 -7.94 13.52 -21.75
N GLU A 302 -8.25 12.23 -21.82
CA GLU A 302 -7.24 11.19 -22.02
C GLU A 302 -6.53 11.37 -23.38
N MET A 303 -7.28 11.69 -24.45
CA MET A 303 -6.72 11.97 -25.77
C MET A 303 -5.85 13.23 -25.83
N GLU A 304 -6.15 14.24 -25.01
CA GLU A 304 -5.33 15.44 -24.82
C GLU A 304 -4.05 15.17 -24.01
N GLY A 305 -3.87 13.95 -23.50
CA GLY A 305 -2.71 13.54 -22.70
C GLY A 305 -2.79 13.98 -21.24
N SER A 306 -3.96 14.39 -20.76
CA SER A 306 -4.13 14.78 -19.36
C SER A 306 -4.01 13.57 -18.43
N THR A 307 -3.54 13.81 -17.21
CA THR A 307 -3.35 12.75 -16.21
C THR A 307 -4.27 12.92 -15.01
N PRO A 308 -4.60 11.83 -14.28
CA PRO A 308 -5.34 11.93 -13.01
C PRO A 308 -4.69 12.90 -12.02
N ASP A 309 -3.35 12.89 -11.93
CA ASP A 309 -2.59 13.77 -11.03
C ASP A 309 -2.75 15.26 -11.38
N GLU A 310 -2.86 15.61 -12.67
CA GLU A 310 -3.16 16.99 -13.09
C GLU A 310 -4.55 17.44 -12.65
N VAL A 311 -5.56 16.60 -12.81
CA VAL A 311 -6.93 16.92 -12.39
C VAL A 311 -7.00 17.05 -10.87
N ILE A 312 -6.32 16.18 -10.12
CA ILE A 312 -6.20 16.27 -8.66
C ILE A 312 -5.57 17.61 -8.28
N ARG A 313 -4.46 18.00 -8.91
CA ARG A 313 -3.82 19.30 -8.67
C ARG A 313 -4.79 20.48 -8.88
N LEU A 314 -5.54 20.48 -9.99
CA LEU A 314 -6.52 21.53 -10.29
C LEU A 314 -7.65 21.59 -9.24
N ILE A 315 -8.08 20.43 -8.74
CA ILE A 315 -9.08 20.36 -7.67
C ILE A 315 -8.51 20.94 -6.36
N LEU A 316 -7.29 20.58 -6.00
CA LEU A 316 -6.62 21.10 -4.80
C LEU A 316 -6.42 22.62 -4.86
N GLU A 317 -5.95 23.14 -5.99
CA GLU A 317 -5.74 24.59 -6.20
C GLU A 317 -7.04 25.40 -6.11
N LYS A 318 -8.18 24.82 -6.52
CA LYS A 318 -9.49 25.48 -6.48
C LYS A 318 -10.20 25.35 -5.13
N THR A 319 -9.86 24.35 -4.33
CA THR A 319 -10.54 24.09 -3.06
C THR A 319 -9.92 24.95 -1.97
N GLU A 320 -10.72 25.82 -1.37
CA GLU A 320 -10.26 26.73 -0.31
C GLU A 320 -9.72 25.96 0.90
N VAL A 321 -8.46 26.21 1.25
CA VAL A 321 -7.79 25.58 2.37
C VAL A 321 -8.35 26.16 3.68
N PRO A 322 -8.78 25.31 4.64
CA PRO A 322 -9.28 25.81 5.92
C PRO A 322 -8.18 26.56 6.67
N ARG A 323 -8.58 27.63 7.38
CA ARG A 323 -7.70 28.42 8.25
C ARG A 323 -7.62 27.85 9.64
#